data_AF-A0A0F9TPH8-F1
#
_entry.id   AF-A0A0F9TPH8-F1
#
_cell.length_a   1.000
_cell.length_b   1.000
_cell.length_c   1.000
_cell.angle_alpha   90.00
_cell.angle_beta   90.00
_cell.angle_gamma   90.00
#
_symmetry.space_group_name_H-M   'P 1'
#
loop_
_entity.id
_entity.type
_entity.pdbx_description
1 polymer ?
#
loop_
_entity_poly.entity_id
_entity_poly.type
_entity_poly.pdbx_seq_one_letter_code
_entity_poly.pdbx_strand_id
1 'polypeptide(L)'
;MDYLLLKGAERFQNLVESVGGFVSPGWVALLLGTSEEAVRKRVQQNTLIARRTASGELSFPRFQFDEPNRQVLAGLQVVLLETSLWAPEELILFLLVRYNPEHTDDTPLKMLRRGELDSVLHLISVHLEQRP
;
A
#
# COMPACT_ATOMS: atom_id res chain seq x y z
N MET A 1 -15.32 11.86 -20.72
CA MET A 1 -14.44 11.49 -19.60
C MET A 1 -14.26 12.70 -18.72
N ASP A 2 -14.64 12.61 -17.45
CA ASP A 2 -14.63 13.73 -16.51
C ASP A 2 -13.22 14.19 -16.17
N TYR A 3 -12.98 15.49 -16.29
CA TYR A 3 -11.69 16.13 -15.99
C TYR A 3 -11.23 15.93 -14.53
N LEU A 4 -12.19 15.82 -13.60
CA LEU A 4 -11.92 15.54 -12.19
C LEU A 4 -11.37 14.13 -11.96
N LEU A 5 -11.88 13.13 -12.69
CA LEU A 5 -11.39 11.75 -12.62
C LEU A 5 -9.95 11.65 -13.12
N LEU A 6 -9.63 12.36 -14.21
CA LEU A 6 -8.28 12.39 -14.77
C LEU A 6 -7.28 13.00 -13.76
N LYS A 7 -7.63 14.14 -13.16
CA LYS A 7 -6.81 14.77 -12.12
C LYS A 7 -6.63 13.88 -10.88
N GLY A 8 -7.67 13.15 -10.47
CA GLY A 8 -7.58 12.20 -9.37
C GLY A 8 -6.60 11.06 -9.68
N ALA A 9 -6.70 10.49 -10.87
CA ALA A 9 -5.81 9.42 -11.34
C ALA A 9 -4.35 9.90 -11.46
N GLU A 10 -4.11 11.09 -12.02
CA GLU A 10 -2.77 11.69 -12.09
C GLU A 10 -2.17 11.92 -10.71
N ARG A 11 -2.95 12.44 -9.76
CA ARG A 11 -2.50 12.65 -8.37
C ARG A 11 -2.16 11.33 -7.69
N PHE A 12 -2.99 10.32 -7.85
CA PHE A 12 -2.72 8.98 -7.33
C PHE A 12 -1.41 8.43 -7.93
N GLN A 13 -1.23 8.52 -9.24
CA GLN A 13 -0.01 8.05 -9.90
C GLN A 13 1.22 8.78 -9.34
N ASN A 14 1.19 10.12 -9.31
CA ASN A 14 2.30 10.92 -8.79
C ASN A 14 2.63 10.59 -7.33
N LEU A 15 1.61 10.33 -6.50
CA LEU A 15 1.80 9.93 -5.11
C LEU A 15 2.52 8.59 -5.00
N VAL A 16 2.11 7.58 -5.78
CA VAL A 16 2.78 6.27 -5.75
C VAL A 16 4.20 6.35 -6.35
N GLU A 17 4.40 7.10 -7.43
CA GLU A 17 5.73 7.33 -8.01
C GLU A 17 6.68 7.99 -7.01
N SER A 18 6.20 8.92 -6.18
CA SER A 18 7.02 9.58 -5.14
C SER A 18 7.60 8.61 -4.10
N VAL A 19 7.03 7.41 -3.97
CA VAL A 19 7.47 6.36 -3.04
C VAL A 19 7.97 5.09 -3.76
N GLY A 20 8.41 5.26 -5.02
CA GLY A 20 9.08 4.22 -5.80
C GLY A 20 8.19 3.48 -6.81
N GLY A 21 6.95 3.91 -6.99
CA GLY A 21 6.07 3.41 -8.05
C GLY A 21 5.54 1.99 -7.78
N PHE A 22 5.19 1.31 -8.86
CA PHE A 22 4.77 -0.09 -8.85
C PHE A 22 5.85 -1.00 -9.41
N VAL A 23 5.91 -2.24 -8.91
CA VAL A 23 6.82 -3.30 -9.36
C VAL A 23 6.05 -4.53 -9.83
N SER A 24 6.69 -5.33 -10.67
CA SER A 24 6.11 -6.54 -11.28
C SER A 24 6.16 -7.76 -10.33
N PRO A 25 5.40 -8.83 -10.61
CA PRO A 25 5.49 -10.07 -9.83
C PRO A 25 6.90 -10.66 -9.83
N GLY A 26 7.59 -10.63 -10.98
CA GLY A 26 8.97 -11.12 -11.11
C GLY A 26 9.96 -10.33 -10.27
N TRP A 27 9.78 -9.00 -10.15
CA TRP A 27 10.61 -8.19 -9.26
C TRP A 27 10.38 -8.57 -7.78
N VAL A 28 9.13 -8.77 -7.37
CA VAL A 28 8.79 -9.18 -5.99
C VAL A 28 9.34 -10.57 -5.69
N ALA A 29 9.22 -11.50 -6.63
CA ALA A 29 9.77 -12.85 -6.54
C ALA A 29 11.30 -12.82 -6.33
N LEU A 30 12.01 -12.02 -7.13
CA LEU A 30 13.46 -11.82 -7.01
C LEU A 30 13.84 -11.20 -5.65
N LEU A 31 13.14 -10.15 -5.23
CA LEU A 31 13.41 -9.48 -3.96
C LEU A 31 13.31 -10.47 -2.80
N LEU A 32 12.16 -11.15 -2.71
CA LEU A 32 11.81 -12.05 -1.60
C LEU A 32 12.45 -13.45 -1.71
N GLY A 33 13.20 -13.73 -2.78
CA GLY A 33 13.85 -15.04 -2.99
C GLY A 33 12.85 -16.18 -3.16
N THR A 34 11.73 -15.94 -3.85
CA THR A 34 10.62 -16.90 -4.02
C THR A 34 10.17 -16.98 -5.49
N SER A 35 9.20 -17.84 -5.81
CA SER A 35 8.59 -17.90 -7.14
C SER A 35 7.47 -16.88 -7.34
N GLU A 36 7.17 -16.49 -8.58
CA GLU A 36 5.99 -15.66 -8.88
C GLU A 36 4.67 -16.30 -8.43
N GLU A 37 4.58 -17.63 -8.47
CA GLU A 37 3.41 -18.36 -8.00
C GLU A 37 3.21 -18.18 -6.49
N ALA A 38 4.29 -18.25 -5.71
CA ALA A 38 4.23 -17.94 -4.28
C ALA A 38 3.84 -16.47 -4.03
N VAL A 39 4.27 -15.53 -4.88
CA VAL A 39 3.82 -14.13 -4.82
C VAL A 39 2.31 -14.03 -5.07
N ARG A 40 1.78 -14.71 -6.10
CA ARG A 40 0.33 -14.74 -6.38
C ARG A 40 -0.46 -15.34 -5.21
N LYS A 41 0.04 -16.41 -4.59
CA LYS A 41 -0.56 -17.00 -3.40
C LYS A 41 -0.60 -16.01 -2.23
N ARG A 42 0.46 -15.21 -2.03
CA ARG A 42 0.48 -14.17 -0.99
C ARG A 42 -0.58 -13.09 -1.19
N VAL A 43 -0.87 -12.73 -2.45
CA VAL A 43 -1.98 -11.82 -2.78
C VAL A 43 -3.33 -12.46 -2.42
N GLN A 44 -3.55 -13.73 -2.79
CA GLN A 44 -4.78 -14.45 -2.45
C GLN A 44 -4.98 -14.58 -0.93
N GLN A 45 -3.88 -14.65 -0.17
CA GLN A 45 -3.88 -14.70 1.29
C GLN A 45 -3.95 -13.32 1.95
N ASN A 46 -4.12 -12.25 1.18
CA ASN A 46 -4.15 -10.87 1.68
C ASN A 46 -2.90 -10.48 2.51
N THR A 47 -1.73 -10.93 2.07
CA THR A 47 -0.44 -10.63 2.73
C THR A 47 0.46 -9.69 1.92
N LEU A 48 -0.01 -9.23 0.76
CA LEU A 48 0.62 -8.22 -0.09
C LEU A 48 -0.45 -7.31 -0.68
N ILE A 49 -0.13 -6.02 -0.82
CA ILE A 49 -0.93 -5.08 -1.57
C ILE A 49 -0.65 -5.32 -3.06
N ALA A 50 -1.69 -5.63 -3.83
CA ALA A 50 -1.59 -5.73 -5.27
C ALA A 50 -2.84 -5.15 -5.94
N ARG A 51 -2.64 -4.55 -7.11
CA ARG A 51 -3.72 -4.16 -8.02
C ARG A 51 -3.51 -4.79 -9.39
N ARG A 52 -4.60 -4.94 -10.14
CA ARG A 52 -4.52 -5.35 -11.55
C ARG A 52 -4.31 -4.13 -12.43
N THR A 53 -3.41 -4.25 -13.39
CA THR A 53 -3.24 -3.29 -14.49
C THR A 53 -4.40 -3.43 -15.48
N ALA A 54 -4.50 -2.52 -16.45
CA ALA A 54 -5.47 -2.63 -17.54
C ALA A 54 -5.27 -3.90 -18.39
N SER A 55 -4.04 -4.43 -18.46
CA SER A 55 -3.73 -5.72 -19.11
C SER A 55 -4.11 -6.94 -18.25
N GLY A 56 -4.57 -6.75 -17.01
CA GLY A 56 -4.94 -7.81 -16.08
C GLY A 56 -3.78 -8.36 -15.25
N GLU A 57 -2.55 -7.89 -15.48
CA GLU A 57 -1.36 -8.29 -14.73
C GLU A 57 -1.37 -7.71 -13.32
N LEU A 58 -0.74 -8.41 -12.38
CA LEU A 58 -0.58 -7.90 -11.01
C LEU A 58 0.56 -6.89 -10.96
N SER A 59 0.34 -5.82 -10.21
CA SER A 59 1.34 -4.80 -9.89
C SER A 59 1.30 -4.48 -8.40
N PHE A 60 2.46 -4.22 -7.82
CA PHE A 60 2.66 -4.12 -6.38
C PHE A 60 3.26 -2.76 -6.05
N PRO A 61 2.67 -1.95 -5.14
CA PRO A 61 3.32 -0.74 -4.69
C PRO A 61 4.68 -1.06 -4.06
N ARG A 62 5.75 -0.42 -4.55
CA ARG A 62 7.13 -0.73 -4.12
C ARG A 62 7.37 -0.43 -2.65
N PHE A 63 6.71 0.59 -2.12
CA PHE A 63 6.86 1.04 -0.74
C PHE A 63 6.57 -0.03 0.32
N GLN A 64 5.82 -1.07 -0.04
CA GLN A 64 5.39 -2.14 0.86
C GLN A 64 6.53 -3.10 1.23
N PHE A 65 7.68 -2.95 0.58
CA PHE A 65 8.85 -3.79 0.79
C PHE A 65 9.95 -3.02 1.52
N ASP A 66 10.60 -3.73 2.43
CA ASP A 66 11.87 -3.34 3.03
C ASP A 66 12.98 -3.98 2.19
N GLU A 67 13.44 -3.24 1.18
CA GLU A 67 14.41 -3.70 0.20
C GLU A 67 15.77 -4.10 0.81
N PRO A 68 16.37 -3.31 1.72
CA PRO A 68 17.61 -3.68 2.38
C PRO A 68 17.54 -5.05 3.08
N ASN A 69 16.43 -5.33 3.73
CA ASN A 69 16.22 -6.60 4.45
C ASN A 69 15.52 -7.67 3.60
N ARG A 70 15.22 -7.38 2.32
CA ARG A 70 14.58 -8.29 1.36
C ARG A 70 13.29 -8.91 1.89
N GLN A 71 12.48 -8.10 2.57
CA GLN A 71 11.25 -8.56 3.23
C GLN A 71 10.08 -7.62 2.95
N VAL A 72 8.89 -8.05 3.34
CA VAL A 72 7.71 -7.18 3.41
C VAL A 72 7.87 -6.25 4.60
N LEU A 73 7.43 -4.99 4.47
CA LEU A 73 7.46 -4.00 5.54
C LEU A 73 6.83 -4.57 6.82
N ALA A 74 7.55 -4.44 7.94
CA ALA A 74 7.09 -4.92 9.23
C ALA A 74 5.73 -4.29 9.60
N GLY A 75 4.85 -5.08 10.20
CA GLY A 75 3.50 -4.64 10.58
C GLY A 75 2.48 -4.55 9.43
N LEU A 76 2.92 -4.58 8.16
CA LEU A 76 1.99 -4.47 7.02
C LEU A 76 0.95 -5.60 6.98
N GLN A 77 1.32 -6.82 7.35
CA GLN A 77 0.38 -7.94 7.38
C GLN A 77 -0.76 -7.70 8.37
N VAL A 78 -0.48 -7.07 9.51
CA VAL A 78 -1.51 -6.73 10.50
C VAL A 78 -2.43 -5.65 9.94
N VAL A 79 -1.86 -4.61 9.31
CA VAL A 79 -2.64 -3.58 8.61
C VAL A 79 -3.58 -4.21 7.56
N LEU A 80 -3.08 -5.13 6.74
CA LEU A 80 -3.86 -5.81 5.70
C LEU A 80 -5.04 -6.62 6.27
N LEU A 81 -4.88 -7.23 7.45
CA LEU A 81 -5.96 -7.95 8.12
C LEU A 81 -7.10 -7.00 8.52
N GLU A 82 -6.75 -5.87 9.15
CA GLU A 82 -7.72 -4.84 9.58
C GLU A 82 -8.40 -4.14 8.40
N THR A 83 -7.71 -4.03 7.26
CA THR A 83 -8.23 -3.40 6.04
C THR A 83 -8.64 -4.43 4.98
N SER A 84 -8.99 -5.66 5.37
CA SER A 84 -9.27 -6.76 4.43
C SER A 84 -10.44 -6.51 3.47
N LEU A 85 -11.35 -5.60 3.81
CA LEU A 85 -12.49 -5.20 2.98
C LEU A 85 -12.21 -3.96 2.11
N TRP A 86 -11.03 -3.34 2.22
CA TRP A 86 -10.72 -2.11 1.51
C TRP A 86 -10.25 -2.40 0.09
N ALA A 87 -10.55 -1.49 -0.84
CA ALA A 87 -9.96 -1.56 -2.16
C ALA A 87 -8.43 -1.30 -2.07
N PRO A 88 -7.59 -1.92 -2.91
CA PRO A 88 -6.15 -1.68 -2.89
C PRO A 88 -5.78 -0.21 -3.01
N GLU A 89 -6.46 0.55 -3.89
CA GLU A 89 -6.25 1.99 -4.07
C GLU A 89 -6.59 2.80 -2.82
N GLU A 90 -7.65 2.42 -2.10
CA GLU A 90 -8.04 3.05 -0.83
C GLU A 90 -6.96 2.84 0.24
N LEU A 91 -6.47 1.61 0.40
CA LEU A 91 -5.39 1.30 1.33
C LEU A 91 -4.08 2.03 0.95
N ILE A 92 -3.74 2.09 -0.34
CA ILE A 92 -2.57 2.84 -0.82
C ILE A 92 -2.71 4.31 -0.47
N LEU A 93 -3.87 4.93 -0.73
CA LEU A 93 -4.12 6.33 -0.39
C LEU A 93 -4.02 6.56 1.12
N PHE A 94 -4.64 5.71 1.94
CA PHE A 94 -4.55 5.78 3.39
C PHE A 94 -3.08 5.78 3.86
N LEU A 95 -2.25 4.87 3.34
CA LEU A 95 -0.85 4.76 3.75
C LEU A 95 0.01 5.96 3.32
N LEU A 96 -0.32 6.60 2.19
CA LEU A 96 0.52 7.62 1.56
C LEU A 96 0.08 9.06 1.84
N VAL A 97 -1.17 9.29 2.23
CA VAL A 97 -1.68 10.64 2.52
C VAL A 97 -1.31 11.03 3.95
N ARG A 98 -0.98 12.31 4.15
CA ARG A 98 -0.69 12.87 5.49
C ARG A 98 -1.90 12.75 6.40
N TYR A 99 -1.68 12.29 7.62
CA TYR A 99 -2.68 12.39 8.67
C TYR A 99 -2.51 13.72 9.40
N ASN A 100 -3.61 14.43 9.63
CA ASN A 100 -3.62 15.72 10.32
C ASN A 100 -2.56 16.73 9.80
N PRO A 101 -2.63 17.13 8.52
CA PRO A 101 -1.56 17.86 7.83
C PRO A 101 -1.30 19.28 8.38
N GLU A 102 -2.18 19.80 9.23
CA GLU A 102 -1.98 21.08 9.93
C GLU A 102 -0.97 20.95 11.08
N HIS A 103 -0.76 19.73 11.58
CA HIS A 103 0.03 19.44 12.78
C HIS A 103 1.22 18.52 12.54
N THR A 104 1.22 17.72 11.47
CA THR A 104 2.32 16.81 11.15
C THR A 104 2.45 16.52 9.65
N ASP A 105 3.68 16.19 9.24
CA ASP A 105 3.99 15.67 7.90
C ASP A 105 3.99 14.13 7.84
N ASP A 106 3.52 13.48 8.89
CA ASP A 106 3.48 12.04 8.96
C ASP A 106 2.36 11.43 8.12
N THR A 107 2.71 10.32 7.49
CA THR A 107 1.77 9.42 6.82
C THR A 107 1.78 8.10 7.58
N PRO A 108 0.71 7.29 7.51
CA PRO A 108 0.71 5.98 8.13
C PRO A 108 1.87 5.09 7.63
N LEU A 109 2.32 5.24 6.38
CA LEU A 109 3.54 4.59 5.89
C LEU A 109 4.81 5.01 6.66
N LYS A 110 4.97 6.30 6.96
CA LYS A 110 6.13 6.79 7.76
C LYS A 110 6.10 6.22 9.17
N MET A 111 4.92 6.23 9.80
CA MET A 111 4.71 5.63 11.12
C MET A 111 5.04 4.14 11.11
N LEU A 112 4.53 3.40 10.12
CA LEU A 112 4.79 1.96 9.98
C LEU A 112 6.28 1.66 9.79
N ARG A 113 7.00 2.46 9.00
CA ARG A 113 8.46 2.35 8.83
C ARG A 113 9.26 2.61 10.11
N ARG A 114 8.71 3.41 11.04
CA ARG A 114 9.29 3.64 12.37
C ARG A 114 8.89 2.57 13.40
N GLY A 115 8.06 1.60 13.01
CA GLY A 115 7.56 0.55 13.90
C GLY A 115 6.36 0.97 14.76
N GLU A 116 5.73 2.10 14.44
CA GLU A 116 4.58 2.66 15.18
C GLU A 116 3.26 1.99 14.75
N LEU A 117 3.20 0.66 14.82
CA LEU A 117 2.04 -0.11 14.35
C LEU A 117 0.75 0.28 15.08
N ASP A 118 0.78 0.40 16.41
CA ASP A 118 -0.41 0.74 17.21
C ASP A 118 -1.02 2.08 16.80
N SER A 119 -0.18 3.07 16.48
CA SER A 119 -0.63 4.36 15.95
C SER A 119 -1.33 4.20 14.60
N VAL A 120 -0.77 3.38 13.70
CA VAL A 120 -1.40 3.08 12.40
C VAL A 120 -2.75 2.38 12.58
N LEU A 121 -2.83 1.40 13.49
CA LEU A 121 -4.08 0.69 13.78
C LEU A 121 -5.16 1.61 14.36
N HIS A 122 -4.77 2.54 15.23
CA HIS A 122 -5.68 3.57 15.72
C HIS A 122 -6.21 4.44 14.57
N LEU A 123 -5.35 4.86 13.63
CA LEU A 123 -5.77 5.63 12.47
C LEU A 123 -6.72 4.86 11.55
N ILE A 124 -6.56 3.54 11.41
CA ILE A 124 -7.49 2.70 10.66
C ILE A 124 -8.86 2.71 11.33
N SER A 125 -8.92 2.55 12.66
CA SER A 125 -10.18 2.61 13.42
C SER A 125 -10.90 3.95 13.21
N VAL A 126 -10.18 5.07 13.34
CA VAL A 126 -10.75 6.41 13.12
C VAL A 126 -11.23 6.59 11.67
N HIS A 127 -10.49 6.06 10.68
CA HIS A 127 -10.90 6.13 9.29
C HIS A 127 -12.19 5.34 9.01
N LEU A 128 -12.36 4.18 9.65
CA LEU A 128 -13.58 3.38 9.57
C LEU A 128 -14.80 4.09 10.18
N GLU A 129 -14.63 4.76 11.32
CA GLU A 129 -15.70 5.53 11.98
C GLU A 129 -16.18 6.73 11.15
N GLN A 130 -15.29 7.30 10.33
CA GLN A 130 -15.57 8.46 9.48
C GLN A 130 -16.06 8.05 8.07
N ARG A 131 -16.17 6.75 7.79
CA ARG A 131 -16.62 6.23 6.50
C ARG A 131 -18.15 6.46 6.40
N PRO A 132 -18.64 7.17 5.37
CA PRO A 132 -20.06 7.44 5.19
C PRO A 132 -20.88 6.18 4.93
#